data_AF-A0A5S4G524-F1
#
_entry.id   AF-A0A5S4G524-F1
#
_cell.length_a   1.000
_cell.length_b   1.000
_cell.length_c   1.000
_cell.angle_alpha   90.00
_cell.angle_beta   90.00
_cell.angle_gamma   90.00
#
_symmetry.space_group_name_H-M   'P 1'
#
loop_
_entity.id
_entity.type
_entity.pdbx_description
1 polymer ?
#
loop_
_entity_poly.entity_id
_entity_poly.type
_entity_poly.pdbx_seq_one_letter_code
_entity_poly.pdbx_strand_id
1 'polypeptide(L)'
;MRRSAMSAALNPAQPQLDANKKAVMEFYETAFNRKDADAVTALVGDPYIQHNPQIGDGVAGLQARLRQLASAFPDLRVQVKRMVAEGDYVSAHVHAVRVPGQRGVAIMDVFRLEDGKLVEHWDVMQDIPEQSQNPNGMF
;
A
#
# COMPACT_ATOMS: atom_id res chain seq x y z
N MET A 1 14.83 -30.45 16.30
CA MET A 1 15.14 -29.02 16.10
C MET A 1 14.61 -28.23 17.28
N ARG A 2 15.48 -27.56 18.03
CA ARG A 2 15.12 -26.82 19.25
C ARG A 2 14.30 -25.59 18.86
N ARG A 3 13.02 -25.55 19.24
CA ARG A 3 12.26 -24.29 19.32
C ARG A 3 12.88 -23.50 20.46
N SER A 4 13.78 -22.59 20.13
CA SER A 4 14.26 -21.60 21.08
C SER A 4 13.09 -20.66 21.36
N ALA A 5 12.41 -20.88 22.49
CA ALA A 5 11.52 -19.88 23.06
C ALA A 5 12.41 -18.74 23.58
N MET A 6 12.79 -17.83 22.67
CA MET A 6 13.27 -16.52 23.09
C MET A 6 12.09 -15.78 23.67
N SER A 7 12.20 -15.44 24.95
CA SER A 7 11.34 -14.48 25.64
C SER A 7 11.20 -13.24 24.75
N ALA A 8 9.99 -13.01 24.24
CA ALA A 8 9.66 -11.78 23.54
C ALA A 8 9.58 -10.68 24.59
N ALA A 9 10.72 -10.04 24.86
CA ALA A 9 10.66 -8.67 25.35
C ALA A 9 9.81 -7.89 24.32
N LEU A 10 8.74 -7.25 24.80
CA LEU A 10 7.90 -6.40 23.96
C LEU A 10 8.82 -5.36 23.31
N ASN A 11 8.96 -5.40 22.00
CA ASN A 11 9.64 -4.34 21.27
C ASN A 11 8.89 -3.03 21.55
N PRO A 12 9.51 -2.03 22.22
CA PRO A 12 8.81 -0.80 22.61
C PRO A 12 8.29 -0.01 21.41
N ALA A 13 8.84 -0.23 20.22
CA ALA A 13 8.34 0.37 18.98
C ALA A 13 7.12 -0.37 18.40
N GLN A 14 6.81 -1.59 18.85
CA GLN A 14 5.75 -2.43 18.26
C GLN A 14 4.39 -1.71 18.14
N PRO A 15 3.90 -0.96 19.16
CA PRO A 15 2.64 -0.24 19.04
C PRO A 15 2.63 0.79 17.91
N GLN A 16 3.75 1.52 17.72
CA GLN A 16 3.88 2.49 16.63
C GLN A 16 3.90 1.78 15.26
N LEU A 17 4.65 0.69 15.14
CA LEU A 17 4.74 -0.09 13.90
C LEU A 17 3.36 -0.65 13.50
N ASP A 18 2.58 -1.14 14.47
CA ASP A 18 1.23 -1.64 14.23
C ASP A 18 0.25 -0.51 13.87
N ALA A 19 0.39 0.67 14.50
CA ALA A 19 -0.37 1.85 14.14
C ALA A 19 -0.05 2.33 12.70
N ASN A 20 1.22 2.35 12.31
CA ASN A 20 1.64 2.72 10.96
C ASN A 20 1.09 1.74 9.92
N LYS A 21 1.17 0.43 10.17
CA LYS A 21 0.55 -0.59 9.31
C LYS A 21 -0.96 -0.40 9.19
N LYS A 22 -1.64 -0.06 10.28
CA LYS A 22 -3.08 0.19 10.27
C LYS A 22 -3.43 1.42 9.43
N ALA A 23 -2.66 2.50 9.53
CA ALA A 23 -2.85 3.70 8.71
C ALA A 23 -2.69 3.39 7.21
N VAL A 24 -1.67 2.63 6.83
CA VAL A 24 -1.46 2.19 5.44
C VAL A 24 -2.59 1.27 4.97
N MET A 25 -3.10 0.37 5.81
CA MET A 25 -4.26 -0.46 5.46
C MET A 25 -5.50 0.38 5.21
N GLU A 26 -5.78 1.34 6.08
CA GLU A 26 -6.92 2.24 5.93
C GLU A 26 -6.80 3.08 4.67
N PHE A 27 -5.58 3.50 4.30
CA PHE A 27 -5.31 4.18 3.04
C PHE A 27 -5.74 3.31 1.85
N TYR A 28 -5.32 2.04 1.79
CA TYR A 28 -5.72 1.14 0.69
C TYR A 28 -7.23 0.97 0.59
N GLU A 29 -7.89 0.75 1.73
CA GLU A 29 -9.34 0.58 1.77
C GLU A 29 -10.07 1.84 1.32
N THR A 30 -9.68 3.01 1.84
CA THR A 30 -10.28 4.31 1.50
C THR A 30 -10.07 4.65 0.02
N ALA A 31 -8.81 4.63 -0.42
CA ALA A 31 -8.40 5.12 -1.72
C ALA A 31 -8.91 4.24 -2.86
N PHE A 32 -8.75 2.92 -2.74
CA PHE A 32 -8.95 2.00 -3.85
C PHE A 32 -10.19 1.14 -3.71
N ASN A 33 -10.55 0.66 -2.53
CA ASN A 33 -11.72 -0.22 -2.39
C ASN A 33 -13.02 0.58 -2.24
N ARG A 34 -13.00 1.69 -1.48
CA ARG A 34 -14.13 2.62 -1.36
C ARG A 34 -14.16 3.71 -2.43
N LYS A 35 -13.06 3.91 -3.17
CA LYS A 35 -12.92 4.94 -4.22
C LYS A 35 -13.12 6.36 -3.69
N ASP A 36 -12.78 6.60 -2.43
CA ASP A 36 -13.03 7.88 -1.77
C ASP A 36 -11.76 8.75 -1.77
N ALA A 37 -11.53 9.45 -2.87
CA ALA A 37 -10.36 10.32 -3.03
C ALA A 37 -10.36 11.50 -2.04
N ASP A 38 -11.52 11.92 -1.55
CA ASP A 38 -11.63 13.07 -0.63
C ASP A 38 -11.29 12.64 0.79
N ALA A 39 -11.79 11.49 1.24
CA ALA A 39 -11.49 10.96 2.57
C ALA A 39 -10.00 10.59 2.77
N VAL A 40 -9.26 10.31 1.69
CA VAL A 40 -7.81 10.03 1.77
C VAL A 40 -7.02 11.20 2.36
N THR A 41 -7.51 12.45 2.23
CA THR A 41 -6.86 13.63 2.85
C THR A 41 -6.75 13.53 4.36
N ALA A 42 -7.64 12.76 5.01
CA ALA A 42 -7.55 12.49 6.44
C ALA A 42 -6.45 11.47 6.81
N LEU A 43 -5.80 10.84 5.84
CA LEU A 43 -4.78 9.80 6.05
C LEU A 43 -3.40 10.24 5.57
N VAL A 44 -3.32 11.20 4.67
CA VAL A 44 -2.05 11.74 4.16
C VAL A 44 -1.67 13.04 4.86
N GLY A 45 -0.38 13.31 4.97
CA GLY A 45 0.14 14.58 5.47
C GLY A 45 0.29 15.62 4.36
N ASP A 46 0.66 16.83 4.74
CA ASP A 46 0.97 17.93 3.84
C ASP A 46 2.30 18.57 4.28
N PRO A 47 3.40 18.43 3.51
CA PRO A 47 3.44 17.90 2.14
C PRO A 47 3.30 16.37 2.06
N TYR A 48 2.74 15.90 0.94
CA TYR A 48 2.76 14.50 0.49
C TYR A 48 3.68 14.37 -0.72
N ILE A 49 4.83 13.70 -0.56
CA ILE A 49 5.84 13.56 -1.62
C ILE A 49 5.58 12.27 -2.41
N GLN A 50 5.34 12.39 -3.71
CA GLN A 50 5.04 11.27 -4.60
C GLN A 50 6.22 10.97 -5.54
N HIS A 51 6.78 9.76 -5.43
CA HIS A 51 7.90 9.33 -6.28
C HIS A 51 7.49 8.49 -7.48
N ASN A 52 6.26 7.96 -7.53
CA ASN A 52 5.77 7.28 -8.73
C ASN A 52 5.67 8.30 -9.88
N PRO A 53 6.46 8.15 -10.97
CA PRO A 53 6.53 9.13 -12.05
C PRO A 53 5.24 9.22 -12.89
N GLN A 54 4.28 8.32 -12.67
CA GLN A 54 2.96 8.32 -13.32
C GLN A 54 1.89 9.07 -12.54
N ILE A 55 2.22 9.59 -11.36
CA ILE A 55 1.29 10.27 -10.45
C ILE A 55 1.81 11.68 -10.20
N GLY A 56 0.92 12.68 -10.24
CA GLY A 56 1.29 14.04 -9.88
C GLY A 56 1.69 14.14 -8.40
N ASP A 57 2.53 15.11 -8.08
CA ASP A 57 2.99 15.32 -6.70
C ASP A 57 1.91 15.94 -5.80
N GLY A 58 2.12 15.84 -4.48
CA GLY A 58 1.22 16.39 -3.48
C GLY A 58 -0.11 15.66 -3.36
N VAL A 59 -0.92 16.11 -2.40
CA VAL A 59 -2.28 15.59 -2.17
C VAL A 59 -3.16 15.76 -3.41
N ALA A 60 -3.02 16.87 -4.13
CA ALA A 60 -3.78 17.13 -5.35
C ALA A 60 -3.49 16.10 -6.47
N GLY A 61 -2.21 15.78 -6.69
CA GLY A 61 -1.81 14.78 -7.68
C GLY A 61 -2.30 13.38 -7.34
N LEU A 62 -2.21 13.00 -6.06
CA LEU A 62 -2.81 11.76 -5.54
C LEU A 62 -4.32 11.70 -5.79
N GLN A 63 -5.09 12.72 -5.39
CA GLN A 63 -6.54 12.74 -5.58
C GLN A 63 -6.93 12.65 -7.06
N ALA A 64 -6.23 13.39 -7.93
CA ALA A 64 -6.47 13.34 -9.37
C ALA A 64 -6.29 11.91 -9.90
N ARG A 65 -5.22 11.22 -9.48
CA ARG A 65 -4.97 9.83 -9.86
C ARG A 65 -6.05 8.87 -9.36
N LEU A 66 -6.47 9.00 -8.10
CA LEU A 66 -7.51 8.15 -7.52
C LEU A 66 -8.85 8.31 -8.24
N ARG A 67 -9.26 9.55 -8.56
CA ARG A 67 -10.48 9.82 -9.34
C ARG A 67 -10.38 9.25 -10.76
N GLN A 68 -9.22 9.39 -11.42
CA GLN A 68 -8.98 8.79 -12.73
C GLN A 68 -9.12 7.26 -12.69
N LEU A 69 -8.50 6.60 -11.70
CA LEU A 69 -8.60 5.15 -11.54
C LEU A 69 -10.02 4.70 -11.25
N ALA A 70 -10.74 5.40 -10.36
CA ALA A 70 -12.13 5.10 -10.04
C ALA A 70 -13.05 5.19 -11.28
N SER A 71 -12.84 6.20 -12.12
CA SER A 71 -13.61 6.37 -13.36
C SER A 71 -13.28 5.32 -14.41
N ALA A 72 -12.00 4.99 -14.60
CA ALA A 72 -11.56 4.02 -15.62
C ALA A 72 -11.84 2.56 -15.20
N PHE A 73 -11.78 2.27 -13.90
CA PHE A 73 -11.85 0.93 -13.33
C PHE A 73 -12.74 0.93 -12.08
N PRO A 74 -14.08 1.04 -12.22
CA PRO A 74 -14.99 1.13 -11.08
C PRO A 74 -14.91 -0.09 -10.15
N ASP A 75 -14.69 -1.26 -10.74
CA ASP A 75 -14.56 -2.54 -10.03
C ASP A 75 -13.14 -2.85 -9.53
N LEU A 76 -12.20 -1.89 -9.64
CA LEU A 76 -10.84 -2.08 -9.17
C LEU A 76 -10.85 -2.50 -7.70
N ARG A 77 -10.10 -3.56 -7.36
CA ARG A 77 -9.90 -4.00 -5.98
C ARG A 77 -8.43 -4.15 -5.67
N VAL A 78 -8.08 -3.78 -4.45
CA VAL A 78 -6.74 -3.93 -3.90
C VAL A 78 -6.80 -4.86 -2.70
N GLN A 79 -5.89 -5.83 -2.68
CA GLN A 79 -5.66 -6.71 -1.54
C GLN A 79 -4.20 -6.64 -1.13
N VAL A 80 -3.96 -6.18 0.09
CA VAL A 80 -2.64 -6.23 0.70
C VAL A 80 -2.36 -7.67 1.17
N LYS A 81 -1.30 -8.29 0.67
CA LYS A 81 -0.94 -9.67 1.02
C LYS A 81 -0.10 -9.73 2.29
N ARG A 82 0.75 -8.72 2.51
CA ARG A 82 1.64 -8.61 3.68
C ARG A 82 2.20 -7.20 3.79
N MET A 83 2.58 -6.82 5.01
CA MET A 83 3.27 -5.57 5.29
C MET A 83 4.42 -5.77 6.27
N VAL A 84 5.49 -5.02 6.05
CA VAL A 84 6.63 -4.90 6.96
C VAL A 84 6.73 -3.44 7.37
N ALA A 85 7.02 -3.17 8.64
CA ALA A 85 7.22 -1.82 9.14
C ALA A 85 8.52 -1.74 9.92
N GLU A 86 9.25 -0.65 9.73
CA GLU A 86 10.52 -0.36 10.39
C GLU A 86 10.66 1.15 10.55
N GLY A 87 10.82 1.61 11.80
CA GLY A 87 10.75 3.03 12.14
C GLY A 87 9.47 3.67 11.60
N ASP A 88 9.65 4.69 10.77
CA ASP A 88 8.57 5.44 10.14
C ASP A 88 8.13 4.88 8.78
N TYR A 89 8.75 3.79 8.33
CA TYR A 89 8.48 3.20 7.03
C TYR A 89 7.55 2.00 7.12
N VAL A 90 6.67 1.86 6.13
CA VAL A 90 5.86 0.67 5.91
C VAL A 90 6.00 0.26 4.45
N SER A 91 6.43 -0.98 4.20
CA SER A 91 6.36 -1.59 2.89
C SER A 91 5.18 -2.55 2.80
N ALA A 92 4.46 -2.52 1.67
CA ALA A 92 3.32 -3.38 1.40
C ALA A 92 3.54 -4.17 0.12
N HIS A 93 3.24 -5.46 0.15
CA HIS A 93 3.15 -6.29 -1.05
C HIS A 93 1.67 -6.49 -1.40
N VAL A 94 1.28 -5.98 -2.55
CA VAL A 94 -0.11 -5.71 -2.90
C VAL A 94 -0.51 -6.38 -4.20
N HIS A 95 -1.72 -6.94 -4.22
CA HIS A 95 -2.37 -7.46 -5.41
C HIS A 95 -3.50 -6.51 -5.83
N ALA A 96 -3.34 -5.85 -6.96
CA ALA A 96 -4.34 -4.96 -7.53
C ALA A 96 -5.00 -5.61 -8.76
N VAL A 97 -6.32 -5.73 -8.76
CA VAL A 97 -7.11 -6.23 -9.89
C VAL A 97 -7.97 -5.08 -10.40
N ARG A 98 -7.65 -4.55 -11.59
CA ARG A 98 -8.38 -3.42 -12.19
C ARG A 98 -9.72 -3.82 -12.79
N VAL A 99 -9.77 -5.00 -13.41
CA VAL A 99 -10.96 -5.55 -14.08
C VAL A 99 -11.20 -6.97 -13.55
N PRO A 100 -12.43 -7.29 -13.09
CA PRO A 100 -12.74 -8.63 -12.60
C PRO A 100 -12.38 -9.73 -13.59
N GLY A 101 -11.82 -10.84 -13.08
CA GLY A 101 -11.37 -11.98 -13.90
C GLY A 101 -10.00 -11.81 -14.55
N GLN A 102 -9.36 -10.64 -14.47
CA GLN A 102 -7.97 -10.47 -14.91
C GLN A 102 -6.98 -10.85 -13.80
N ARG A 103 -5.76 -11.21 -14.20
CA ARG A 103 -4.67 -11.58 -13.28
C ARG A 103 -4.32 -10.45 -12.32
N GLY A 104 -4.25 -9.22 -12.84
CA GLY A 104 -3.91 -8.02 -12.07
C GLY A 104 -2.42 -7.73 -12.04
N VAL A 105 -2.03 -6.88 -11.09
CA VAL A 105 -0.69 -6.33 -10.92
C VAL A 105 -0.20 -6.64 -9.51
N ALA A 106 1.05 -7.07 -9.39
CA ALA A 106 1.77 -7.14 -8.13
C ALA A 106 2.52 -5.82 -7.91
N ILE A 107 2.34 -5.21 -6.74
CA ILE A 107 2.92 -3.92 -6.40
C ILE A 107 3.71 -4.07 -5.10
N MET A 108 4.91 -3.48 -5.10
CA MET A 108 5.67 -3.25 -3.89
C MET A 108 5.65 -1.75 -3.62
N ASP A 109 4.90 -1.36 -2.60
CA ASP A 109 4.79 0.01 -2.15
C ASP A 109 5.67 0.23 -0.93
N VAL A 110 6.20 1.44 -0.79
CA VAL A 110 6.86 1.93 0.42
C VAL A 110 6.23 3.26 0.78
N PHE A 111 5.86 3.41 2.03
CA PHE A 111 5.36 4.66 2.60
C PHE A 111 6.27 5.10 3.74
N ARG A 112 6.53 6.40 3.83
CA ARG A 112 7.00 7.02 5.07
C ARG A 112 5.82 7.70 5.76
N LEU A 113 5.76 7.58 7.09
CA LEU A 113 4.73 8.18 7.92
C LEU A 113 5.32 9.18 8.91
N GLU A 114 4.51 10.16 9.29
CA GLU A 114 4.82 11.14 10.34
C GLU A 114 3.52 11.44 11.08
N ASP A 115 3.53 11.37 12.41
CA ASP A 115 2.34 11.55 13.26
C ASP A 115 1.10 10.74 12.81
N GLY A 116 1.34 9.52 12.33
CA GLY A 116 0.29 8.61 11.84
C GLY A 116 -0.28 8.95 10.46
N LYS A 117 0.32 9.91 9.75
CA LYS A 117 -0.06 10.31 8.39
C LYS A 117 0.96 9.82 7.37
N LEU A 118 0.48 9.40 6.19
CA LEU A 118 1.35 9.04 5.08
C LEU A 118 1.87 10.32 4.42
N VAL A 119 3.18 10.55 4.45
CA VAL A 119 3.81 11.80 3.98
C VAL A 119 4.68 11.62 2.75
N GLU A 120 5.01 10.38 2.39
CA GLU A 120 5.85 10.08 1.23
C GLU A 120 5.58 8.67 0.70
N HIS A 121 5.67 8.49 -0.61
CA HIS A 121 5.33 7.24 -1.28
C HIS A 121 6.24 6.90 -2.47
N TRP A 122 6.61 5.63 -2.56
CA TRP A 122 7.28 5.00 -3.69
C TRP A 122 6.58 3.71 -4.06
N ASP A 123 6.59 3.35 -5.34
CA ASP A 123 6.15 2.03 -5.79
C ASP A 123 7.02 1.46 -6.91
N VAL A 124 6.94 0.14 -7.05
CA VAL A 124 7.24 -0.57 -8.30
C VAL A 124 6.11 -1.55 -8.58
N MET A 125 5.76 -1.67 -9.85
CA MET A 125 4.63 -2.48 -10.32
C MET A 125 5.10 -3.50 -11.34
N GLN A 126 4.54 -4.71 -11.26
CA GLN A 126 4.74 -5.76 -12.25
C GLN A 126 3.40 -6.43 -12.56
N ASP A 127 3.05 -6.49 -13.86
CA ASP A 127 1.90 -7.29 -14.29
C ASP A 127 2.11 -8.76 -13.95
N ILE A 128 1.09 -9.42 -13.42
CA ILE A 128 1.18 -10.83 -13.07
C ILE A 128 1.27 -11.64 -14.39
N PRO A 129 2.37 -12.36 -14.61
CA PRO A 129 2.64 -12.97 -15.90
C PRO A 129 1.66 -14.13 -16.15
N GLU A 130 1.37 -14.37 -17.43
CA GLU A 130 0.56 -15.53 -17.83
C GLU A 130 1.31 -16.84 -17.68
N GLN A 131 2.63 -16.79 -17.89
CA GLN A 131 3.52 -17.94 -17.83
C GLN A 131 4.57 -17.69 -16.73
N SER A 132 4.86 -18.72 -15.95
CA SER A 132 5.90 -18.69 -14.92
C SER A 132 6.77 -19.93 -15.04
N GLN A 133 8.07 -19.77 -14.80
CA GLN A 133 9.02 -20.88 -14.75
C GLN A 133 8.84 -21.75 -13.50
N ASN A 134 8.08 -21.27 -12.50
CA ASN A 134 7.81 -21.98 -11.25
C ASN A 134 6.31 -21.89 -10.89
N PRO A 135 5.79 -22.81 -10.05
CA PRO A 135 4.37 -22.86 -9.72
C PRO A 135 3.95 -21.97 -8.52
N ASN A 136 4.86 -21.17 -7.94
CA ASN A 136 4.62 -20.51 -6.65
C ASN A 136 3.74 -19.26 -6.75
N GLY A 137 3.59 -18.71 -7.96
CA GLY A 137 2.92 -17.43 -8.16
C GLY A 137 3.73 -16.23 -7.65
N MET A 138 3.11 -15.04 -7.69
CA MET A 138 3.75 -13.79 -7.27
C MET A 138 3.50 -13.45 -5.80
N PHE A 139 2.64 -14.18 -5.08
CA PHE A 139 2.20 -13.84 -3.72
C PHE A 139 2.29 -14.98 -2.74
#